data_AF-A0A7J5EW42-F1
#
_entry.id   AF-A0A7J5EW42-F1
#
_cell.length_a   1.000
_cell.length_b   1.000
_cell.length_c   1.000
_cell.angle_alpha   90.00
_cell.angle_beta   90.00
_cell.angle_gamma   90.00
#
_symmetry.space_group_name_H-M   'P 1'
#
loop_
_entity.id
_entity.type
_entity.pdbx_description
1 polymer ?
#
loop_
_entity_poly.entity_id
_entity_poly.type
_entity_poly.pdbx_seq_one_letter_code
_entity_poly.pdbx_strand_id
1 'polypeptide(L)'
;MLSAAGSGELLFTPRVAALYGYALVWALVAAVALKWCVNREIGRFTVCTGATILDGFSRLPGPRMWALWAILVPQLVVAVATVAGMAGAAATALVLLTGGPTWPWTAGLIVGGATLLGVGGYRVIEKVAA
;
A
#
# COMPACT_ATOMS: atom_id res chain seq x y z
N MET A 1 10.38 -3.18 -3.50
CA MET A 1 9.53 -2.05 -3.93
C MET A 1 8.47 -2.42 -4.97
N LEU A 2 8.56 -3.53 -5.70
CA LEU A 2 7.50 -3.99 -6.62
C LEU A 2 6.14 -4.26 -5.93
N SER A 3 6.15 -4.75 -4.69
CA SER A 3 4.92 -5.05 -3.93
C SER A 3 4.13 -3.81 -3.48
N ALA A 4 4.65 -2.60 -3.71
CA ALA A 4 4.00 -1.34 -3.30
C ALA A 4 3.12 -0.71 -4.39
N ALA A 5 3.08 -1.30 -5.60
CA ALA A 5 2.13 -0.90 -6.64
C ALA A 5 0.72 -1.26 -6.17
N GLY A 6 0.07 -0.31 -5.51
CA GLY A 6 -1.23 -0.52 -4.88
C GLY A 6 -2.36 -0.58 -5.92
N SER A 7 -3.44 -1.29 -5.58
CA SER A 7 -4.69 -1.30 -6.36
C SER A 7 -5.17 0.11 -6.76
N GLY A 8 -4.90 1.12 -5.93
CA GLY A 8 -5.21 2.52 -6.22
C GLY A 8 -4.48 3.08 -7.45
N GLU A 9 -3.21 2.74 -7.67
CA GLU A 9 -2.44 3.22 -8.83
C GLU A 9 -2.93 2.56 -10.14
N LEU A 10 -3.46 1.33 -10.05
CA LEU A 10 -4.06 0.63 -11.20
C LEU A 10 -5.41 1.21 -11.62
N LEU A 11 -6.21 1.78 -10.71
CA LEU A 11 -7.48 2.42 -11.07
C LEU A 11 -7.35 3.92 -11.34
N PHE A 12 -6.57 4.64 -10.54
CA PHE A 12 -6.47 6.09 -10.65
C PHE A 12 -5.63 6.53 -11.86
N THR A 13 -4.51 5.87 -12.12
CA THR A 13 -3.61 6.30 -13.20
C THR A 13 -4.28 6.22 -14.58
N PRO A 14 -4.98 5.12 -14.94
CA PRO A 14 -5.71 5.05 -16.20
C PRO A 14 -6.89 6.01 -16.26
N ARG A 15 -7.58 6.26 -15.12
CA ARG A 15 -8.69 7.22 -15.08
C ARG A 15 -8.20 8.65 -15.35
N VAL A 16 -7.10 9.05 -14.74
CA VAL A 16 -6.48 10.36 -14.97
C VAL A 16 -5.97 10.46 -16.41
N ALA A 17 -5.35 9.41 -16.93
CA ALA A 17 -4.92 9.35 -18.32
C ALA A 17 -6.09 9.40 -19.31
N ALA A 18 -7.23 8.76 -19.01
CA ALA A 18 -8.41 8.80 -19.86
C ALA A 18 -9.06 10.19 -19.90
N LEU A 19 -9.01 10.95 -18.81
CA LEU A 19 -9.61 12.29 -18.72
C LEU A 19 -8.70 13.40 -19.26
N TYR A 20 -7.39 13.30 -19.03
CA TYR A 20 -6.43 14.37 -19.33
C TYR A 20 -5.38 13.98 -20.38
N GLY A 21 -5.42 12.76 -20.90
CA GLY A 21 -4.45 12.25 -21.87
C GLY A 21 -3.02 12.34 -21.34
N TYR A 22 -2.11 12.82 -22.19
CA TYR A 22 -0.69 13.00 -21.86
C TYR A 22 -0.37 14.31 -21.14
N ALA A 23 -1.36 15.17 -20.86
CA ALA A 23 -1.12 16.48 -20.26
C ALA A 23 -0.49 16.41 -18.85
N LEU A 24 -0.67 15.30 -18.13
CA LEU A 24 -0.20 15.10 -16.75
C LEU A 24 1.02 14.17 -16.63
N VAL A 25 1.66 13.79 -17.74
CA VAL A 25 2.86 12.93 -17.69
C VAL A 25 4.00 13.59 -16.90
N TRP A 26 4.12 14.91 -16.97
CA TRP A 26 5.12 15.64 -16.17
C TRP A 26 4.89 15.46 -14.66
N ALA A 27 3.63 15.36 -14.21
CA ALA A 27 3.28 15.17 -12.82
C ALA A 27 3.68 13.77 -12.33
N LEU A 28 3.62 12.75 -13.20
CA LEU A 28 4.14 11.41 -12.92
C LEU A 28 5.65 11.47 -12.65
N VAL A 29 6.42 12.12 -13.52
CA VAL A 29 7.88 12.27 -13.35
C VAL A 29 8.21 13.04 -12.06
N ALA A 30 7.48 14.13 -11.79
CA ALA A 30 7.64 14.90 -10.57
C ALA A 30 7.32 14.07 -9.31
N ALA A 31 6.26 13.27 -9.34
CA ALA A 31 5.89 12.39 -8.23
C ALA A 31 6.95 11.31 -7.97
N VAL A 32 7.52 10.71 -9.02
CA VAL A 32 8.62 9.74 -8.89
C VAL A 32 9.87 10.38 -8.32
N ALA A 33 10.24 11.57 -8.80
CA ALA A 33 11.38 12.33 -8.27
C ALA A 33 11.19 12.67 -6.78
N LEU A 34 9.99 13.12 -6.39
CA LEU A 34 9.68 13.42 -5.00
C LEU A 34 9.72 12.17 -4.13
N LYS A 35 9.09 11.07 -4.56
CA LYS A 35 9.15 9.76 -3.87
C LYS A 35 10.60 9.30 -3.69
N TRP A 36 11.45 9.48 -4.70
CA TRP A 36 12.88 9.16 -4.62
C TRP A 36 13.60 9.98 -3.55
N CYS A 37 13.45 11.30 -3.56
CA CYS A 37 14.05 12.20 -2.57
C CYS A 37 13.62 11.83 -1.15
N VAL A 38 12.33 11.61 -0.93
CA VAL A 38 11.78 11.22 0.39
C VAL A 38 12.35 9.88 0.85
N ASN A 39 12.34 8.85 0.00
CA ASN A 39 12.88 7.53 0.36
C ASN A 39 14.38 7.56 0.64
N ARG A 40 15.14 8.39 -0.10
CA ARG A 40 16.58 8.57 0.12
C ARG A 40 16.86 9.18 1.48
N GLU A 41 16.13 10.22 1.86
CA GLU A 41 16.33 10.87 3.16
C GLU A 41 15.89 9.99 4.33
N ILE A 42 14.78 9.28 4.14
CA ILE A 42 14.32 8.25 5.07
C ILE A 42 15.40 7.18 5.28
N GLY A 43 15.97 6.64 4.20
CA GLY A 43 17.04 5.65 4.28
C GLY A 43 18.31 6.21 4.93
N ARG A 44 18.70 7.43 4.58
CA ARG A 44 19.85 8.11 5.19
C ARG A 44 19.69 8.28 6.70
N PHE A 45 18.50 8.70 7.14
CA PHE A 45 18.20 8.84 8.57
C PHE A 45 18.38 7.52 9.33
N THR A 46 17.84 6.41 8.79
CA THR A 46 17.97 5.10 9.43
C THR A 46 19.42 4.61 9.48
N VAL A 47 20.21 4.84 8.42
CA VAL A 47 21.64 4.44 8.39
C VAL A 47 22.48 5.29 9.35
N CYS A 48 22.27 6.60 9.40
CA CYS A 48 23.08 7.49 10.23
C CYS A 48 22.74 7.40 11.73
N THR A 49 21.47 7.17 12.07
CA THR A 49 21.00 7.21 13.46
C THR A 49 20.85 5.82 14.09
N GLY A 50 20.79 4.76 13.27
CA GLY A 50 20.49 3.40 13.71
C GLY A 50 19.06 3.20 14.24
N ALA A 51 18.22 4.25 14.19
CA ALA A 51 16.86 4.25 14.68
C ALA A 51 15.84 4.22 13.53
N THR A 52 14.65 3.69 13.80
CA THR A 52 13.58 3.70 12.79
C THR A 52 13.04 5.11 12.60
N ILE A 53 12.43 5.39 11.44
CA ILE A 53 11.77 6.68 11.19
C ILE A 53 10.66 6.94 12.21
N LEU A 54 9.96 5.90 12.67
CA LEU A 54 8.94 5.98 13.70
C LEU A 54 9.54 6.43 15.05
N ASP A 55 10.73 5.93 15.40
CA ASP A 55 11.49 6.40 16.57
C ASP A 55 11.99 7.83 16.39
N GLY A 56 12.31 8.24 15.15
CA GLY A 56 12.59 9.63 14.81
C GLY A 56 11.38 10.52 15.11
N PHE A 57 10.18 10.10 14.67
CA PHE A 57 8.94 10.83 14.90
C PHE A 57 8.52 10.90 16.37
N SER A 58 8.84 9.87 17.16
CA SER A 58 8.54 9.85 18.60
C SER A 58 9.37 10.86 19.41
N ARG A 59 10.52 11.27 18.88
CA ARG A 59 11.46 12.22 19.51
C ARG A 59 11.18 13.69 19.16
N LEU A 60 10.18 13.99 18.32
CA LEU A 60 9.86 15.39 18.00
C LEU A 60 9.35 16.15 19.24
N PRO A 61 9.80 17.41 19.42
CA PRO A 61 9.30 18.26 20.51
C PRO A 61 7.81 18.54 20.31
N GLY A 62 6.97 18.18 21.28
CA GLY A 62 5.52 18.39 21.25
C GLY A 62 4.76 17.50 22.25
N PRO A 63 3.42 17.55 22.26
CA PRO A 63 2.60 16.72 23.13
C PRO A 63 2.87 15.23 22.88
N ARG A 64 2.88 14.43 23.96
CA ARG A 64 3.45 13.08 23.98
C ARG A 64 2.99 12.23 22.77
N MET A 65 3.93 11.87 21.88
CA MET A 65 3.73 11.03 20.68
C MET A 65 2.76 11.58 19.61
N TRP A 66 2.51 12.88 19.56
CA TRP A 66 1.58 13.47 18.57
C TRP A 66 1.92 13.13 17.11
N ALA A 67 3.20 13.20 16.74
CA ALA A 67 3.66 12.92 15.38
C ALA A 67 3.51 11.43 14.99
N LEU A 68 3.67 10.52 15.96
CA LEU A 68 3.40 9.10 15.77
C LEU A 68 1.92 8.87 15.46
N TRP A 69 1.01 9.44 16.25
CA TRP A 69 -0.43 9.30 16.03
C TRP A 69 -0.88 9.93 14.71
N ALA A 70 -0.31 11.08 14.34
CA ALA A 70 -0.59 11.75 13.07
C ALA A 70 -0.19 10.89 11.85
N ILE A 71 0.75 9.95 12.02
CA ILE A 71 1.15 9.01 10.95
C ILE A 71 0.36 7.71 11.05
N LEU A 72 0.24 7.14 12.24
CA LEU A 72 -0.41 5.84 12.48
C LEU A 72 -1.91 5.86 12.15
N VAL A 73 -2.64 6.90 12.52
CA VAL A 73 -4.10 6.95 12.31
C VAL A 73 -4.45 6.99 10.82
N PRO A 74 -3.91 7.90 10.00
CA PRO A 74 -4.15 7.87 8.56
C PRO A 74 -3.64 6.58 7.92
N GLN A 75 -2.49 6.06 8.36
CA GLN A 75 -1.93 4.83 7.82
C GLN A 75 -2.84 3.62 8.05
N LEU A 76 -3.55 3.57 9.19
CA LEU A 76 -4.50 2.50 9.47
C LEU A 76 -5.71 2.55 8.52
N VAL A 77 -6.22 3.76 8.24
CA VAL A 77 -7.31 3.95 7.26
C VAL A 77 -6.85 3.53 5.86
N VAL A 78 -5.65 3.95 5.46
CA VAL A 78 -5.06 3.58 4.17
C VAL A 78 -4.81 2.07 4.10
N ALA A 79 -4.35 1.43 5.18
CA ALA A 79 -4.14 -0.01 5.23
C ALA A 79 -5.44 -0.79 5.01
N VAL A 80 -6.53 -0.39 5.66
CA VAL A 80 -7.85 -1.02 5.44
C VAL A 80 -8.33 -0.79 4.01
N ALA A 81 -8.23 0.44 3.50
CA ALA A 81 -8.65 0.77 2.14
C ALA A 81 -7.83 0.03 1.07
N THR A 82 -6.54 -0.16 1.28
CA THR A 82 -5.66 -0.87 0.35
C THR A 82 -5.94 -2.36 0.32
N VAL A 83 -6.13 -3.00 1.49
CA VAL A 83 -6.52 -4.41 1.56
C VAL A 83 -7.88 -4.64 0.88
N ALA A 84 -8.88 -3.81 1.20
CA ALA A 84 -10.20 -3.90 0.57
C ALA A 84 -10.13 -3.66 -0.94
N GLY A 85 -9.36 -2.65 -1.38
CA GLY A 85 -9.18 -2.33 -2.79
C GLY A 85 -8.44 -3.41 -3.58
N MET A 86 -7.46 -4.08 -2.98
CA MET A 86 -6.75 -5.21 -3.62
C MET A 86 -7.65 -6.44 -3.71
N ALA A 87 -8.33 -6.79 -2.62
CA ALA A 87 -9.25 -7.93 -2.62
C ALA A 87 -10.40 -7.73 -3.61
N GLY A 88 -10.96 -6.52 -3.71
CA GLY A 88 -12.02 -6.20 -4.66
C GLY A 88 -11.55 -6.24 -6.13
N ALA A 89 -10.33 -5.76 -6.41
CA ALA A 89 -9.75 -5.84 -7.75
C ALA A 89 -9.51 -7.31 -8.17
N ALA A 90 -8.95 -8.12 -7.27
CA ALA A 90 -8.73 -9.55 -7.50
C ALA A 90 -10.06 -10.32 -7.66
N ALA A 91 -11.07 -10.00 -6.86
CA ALA A 91 -12.41 -10.57 -6.98
C ALA A 91 -13.07 -10.24 -8.33
N THR A 92 -12.88 -9.01 -8.82
CA THR A 92 -13.39 -8.61 -10.14
C THR A 92 -12.74 -9.44 -11.26
N ALA A 93 -11.43 -9.70 -11.16
CA ALA A 93 -10.73 -10.57 -12.11
C ALA A 93 -11.23 -12.02 -12.06
N LEU A 94 -11.54 -12.54 -10.87
CA LEU A 94 -12.13 -13.88 -10.70
C LEU A 94 -13.54 -13.97 -11.29
N VAL A 95 -14.37 -12.95 -11.08
CA VAL A 95 -15.73 -12.92 -11.64
C VAL A 95 -15.74 -12.92 -13.16
N LEU A 96 -14.74 -12.32 -13.82
CA LEU A 96 -14.61 -12.41 -15.28
C LEU A 96 -14.47 -13.86 -15.77
N LEU A 97 -13.97 -14.78 -14.94
CA LEU A 97 -13.78 -16.19 -15.28
C LEU A 97 -14.95 -17.07 -14.84
N THR A 98 -15.53 -16.81 -13.66
CA THR A 98 -16.54 -17.70 -13.07
C THR A 98 -17.98 -17.25 -13.34
N GLY A 99 -18.20 -15.99 -13.70
CA GLY A 99 -19.50 -15.34 -13.65
C GLY A 99 -20.04 -15.23 -12.21
N GLY A 100 -21.03 -14.35 -12.00
CA GLY A 100 -21.71 -14.17 -10.72
C GLY A 100 -21.34 -12.90 -9.93
N PRO A 101 -21.86 -12.75 -8.70
CA PRO A 101 -21.65 -11.55 -7.89
C PRO A 101 -20.22 -11.48 -7.31
N THR A 102 -19.70 -10.26 -7.12
CA THR A 102 -18.32 -10.01 -6.66
C THR A 102 -18.12 -10.17 -5.15
N TRP A 103 -19.16 -9.91 -4.35
CA TRP A 103 -19.04 -9.89 -2.88
C TRP A 103 -18.55 -11.21 -2.24
N PRO A 104 -18.91 -12.43 -2.71
CA PRO A 104 -18.46 -13.67 -2.09
C PRO A 104 -16.97 -13.89 -2.30
N TRP A 105 -16.48 -13.58 -3.50
CA TRP A 105 -15.06 -13.69 -3.84
C TRP A 105 -14.21 -12.70 -3.04
N THR A 106 -14.67 -11.46 -2.88
CA THR A 106 -13.97 -10.46 -2.06
C THR A 106 -13.87 -10.91 -0.61
N ALA A 107 -14.97 -11.38 -0.01
CA ALA A 107 -14.99 -11.88 1.37
C ALA A 107 -14.10 -13.12 1.51
N GLY A 108 -14.18 -14.06 0.56
CA GLY A 108 -13.37 -15.27 0.53
C GLY A 108 -11.87 -14.98 0.45
N LEU A 109 -11.45 -14.00 -0.35
CA LEU A 109 -10.04 -13.59 -0.47
C LEU A 109 -9.53 -12.92 0.81
N ILE A 110 -10.33 -12.06 1.45
CA ILE A 110 -9.93 -11.41 2.71
C ILE A 110 -9.80 -12.44 3.83
N VAL A 111 -10.80 -13.31 4.00
CA VAL A 111 -10.79 -14.36 5.03
C VAL A 111 -9.71 -15.41 4.72
N GLY A 112 -9.55 -15.80 3.47
CA GLY A 112 -8.50 -16.72 3.02
C GLY A 112 -7.11 -16.16 3.29
N GLY A 113 -6.86 -14.89 2.98
CA GLY A 113 -5.61 -14.21 3.28
C GLY A 113 -5.33 -14.11 4.78
N ALA A 114 -6.34 -13.72 5.57
CA ALA A 114 -6.22 -13.62 7.02
C ALA A 114 -5.95 -14.97 7.70
N THR A 115 -6.61 -16.03 7.24
CA THR A 115 -6.39 -17.40 7.75
C THR A 115 -5.02 -17.93 7.35
N LEU A 116 -4.54 -17.67 6.13
CA LEU A 116 -3.19 -18.03 5.70
C LEU A 116 -2.11 -17.38 6.59
N LEU A 117 -2.30 -16.09 6.90
CA LEU A 117 -1.41 -15.34 7.81
C LEU A 117 -1.46 -15.89 9.24
N GLY A 118 -2.63 -16.33 9.71
CA GLY A 118 -2.81 -16.89 11.05
C GLY A 118 -2.29 -18.32 11.21
N VAL A 119 -2.31 -19.15 10.16
CA VAL A 119 -2.02 -20.59 10.22
C VAL A 119 -0.62 -20.96 9.73
N GLY A 120 -0.06 -20.23 8.75
CA GLY A 120 1.17 -20.61 8.07
C GLY A 120 2.19 -19.49 8.02
N GLY A 121 2.87 -19.23 9.14
CA GLY A 121 3.90 -18.19 9.26
C GLY A 121 4.85 -18.16 8.07
N TYR A 122 5.08 -16.95 7.53
CA TYR A 122 5.99 -16.47 6.45
C TYR A 122 6.63 -17.46 5.46
N ARG A 123 7.12 -18.62 5.91
CA ARG A 123 7.76 -19.71 5.13
C ARG A 123 6.84 -20.35 4.08
N VAL A 124 5.52 -20.39 4.30
CA VAL A 124 4.56 -20.93 3.30
C VAL A 124 4.32 -19.91 2.19
N ILE A 125 4.21 -18.62 2.55
CA ILE A 125 4.00 -17.52 1.60
C ILE A 125 5.23 -17.34 0.71
N GLU A 126 6.43 -17.44 1.28
CA GLU A 126 7.70 -17.33 0.55
C GLU A 126 7.88 -18.41 -0.52
N LYS A 127 7.34 -19.62 -0.31
CA LYS A 127 7.40 -20.72 -1.31
C LYS A 127 6.41 -20.59 -2.46
N VAL A 128 5.33 -19.84 -2.26
CA VAL A 128 4.28 -19.66 -3.29
C VAL A 128 4.51 -18.38 -4.09
N ALA A 129 5.20 -17.40 -3.51
CA ALA A 129 5.45 -16.09 -4.13
C ALA A 129 6.81 -15.97 -4.85
N ALA A 130 7.70 -16.96 -4.72
CA ALA A 130 8.95 -17.07 -5.47
C ALA A 130 8.74 -17.86 -6.78
#